data_AF-A0A9E6MRR6-F1
#
_entry.id   AF-A0A9E6MRR6-F1
#
_cell.length_a   1.000
_cell.length_b   1.000
_cell.length_c   1.000
_cell.angle_alpha   90.00
_cell.angle_beta   90.00
_cell.angle_gamma   90.00
#
_symmetry.space_group_name_H-M   'P 1'
#
loop_
_entity.id
_entity.type
_entity.pdbx_description
1 polymer ?
#
loop_
_entity_poly.entity_id
_entity_poly.type
_entity_poly.pdbx_seq_one_letter_code
_entity_poly.pdbx_strand_id
1 'polypeptide(L)'
;MDETGVLGLLEELSILLEDSKPVFGKNTMRQVDVAAAFEILDEIRDTFPSEFSQARQIVRERQCLLDDAEAEANRMIEDARSQAMTIASEQEIVRISQQQADQVLVEARELERQTRAGAEDYADEVFGHVEKSLDTLLNNVRRCRDRLNANSLASGR
;
A
#
# COMPACT_ATOMS: atom_id res chain seq x y z
N MET A 1 41.19 27.94 12.31
CA MET A 1 42.00 28.17 13.52
C MET A 1 41.67 27.03 14.46
N ASP A 2 41.89 25.82 13.96
CA ASP A 2 41.70 24.57 14.69
C ASP A 2 43.10 23.96 14.79
N GLU A 3 43.31 23.10 15.79
CA GLU A 3 44.61 22.59 16.29
C GLU A 3 45.20 23.55 17.32
N THR A 4 44.64 23.67 18.52
CA THR A 4 44.84 22.66 19.56
C THR A 4 43.80 22.87 20.66
N GLY A 5 42.81 21.99 20.77
CA GLY A 5 41.91 21.98 21.94
C GLY A 5 42.68 21.71 23.24
N VAL A 6 42.00 21.42 24.34
CA VAL A 6 42.67 21.13 25.62
C VAL A 6 43.76 20.05 25.49
N LEU A 7 43.58 19.12 24.54
CA LEU A 7 44.55 18.07 24.24
C LEU A 7 45.91 18.61 23.75
N GLY A 8 45.92 19.67 22.95
CA GLY A 8 47.16 20.24 22.44
C GLY A 8 47.84 21.18 23.43
N LEU A 9 47.09 21.84 24.31
CA LEU A 9 47.67 22.53 25.47
C LEU A 9 48.32 21.52 26.45
N LEU A 10 47.71 20.35 26.62
CA LEU A 10 48.32 19.25 27.39
C LEU A 10 49.60 18.72 26.71
N GLU A 11 49.63 18.66 25.39
CA GLU A 11 50.81 18.27 24.61
C GLU A 11 51.92 19.32 24.74
N GLU A 12 51.58 20.61 24.66
CA GLU A 12 52.52 21.73 24.87
C GLU A 12 53.11 21.71 26.27
N LEU A 13 52.29 21.50 27.30
CA LEU A 13 52.75 21.34 28.69
C LEU A 13 53.66 20.11 28.83
N SER A 14 53.35 19.01 28.14
CA SER A 14 54.18 17.79 28.15
C SER A 14 55.54 18.04 27.50
N ILE A 15 55.58 18.71 26.35
CA ILE A 15 56.82 19.11 25.68
C ILE A 15 57.66 20.02 26.58
N LEU A 16 57.03 21.01 27.22
CA LEU A 16 57.70 21.94 28.15
C LEU A 16 58.35 21.21 29.34
N LEU A 17 57.73 20.12 29.82
CA LEU A 17 58.30 19.25 30.85
C LEU A 17 59.37 18.30 30.29
N GLU A 18 59.22 17.80 29.06
CA GLU A 18 60.15 16.88 28.41
C GLU A 18 61.46 17.54 27.93
N ASP A 19 61.42 18.81 27.52
CA ASP A 19 62.59 19.56 27.05
C ASP A 19 63.34 20.29 28.19
N SER A 20 62.82 20.22 29.41
CA SER A 20 63.39 20.90 30.56
C SER A 20 64.75 20.32 30.99
N LYS A 21 65.71 21.21 31.30
CA LYS A 21 67.10 20.82 31.62
C LYS A 21 67.20 20.16 33.00
N PRO A 22 68.02 19.11 33.19
CA PRO A 22 68.21 18.51 34.51
C PRO A 22 68.88 19.50 35.48
N VAL A 23 68.43 19.49 36.72
CA VAL A 23 69.03 20.30 37.79
C VAL A 23 70.39 19.71 38.15
N PHE A 24 71.41 20.57 38.30
CA PHE A 24 72.77 20.16 38.62
C PHE A 24 72.81 19.27 39.89
N GLY A 25 73.36 18.06 39.75
CA GLY A 25 73.49 17.08 40.84
C GLY A 25 72.21 16.30 41.18
N LYS A 26 71.10 16.49 40.46
CA LYS A 26 69.84 15.76 40.68
C LYS A 26 69.26 15.27 39.35
N ASN A 27 69.55 14.02 38.97
CA ASN A 27 69.07 13.43 37.71
C ASN A 27 67.55 13.31 37.57
N THR A 28 66.78 13.42 38.66
CA THR A 28 65.30 13.29 38.66
C THR A 28 64.58 14.64 38.64
N MET A 29 65.28 15.75 38.87
CA MET A 29 64.68 17.09 38.90
C MET A 29 65.00 17.79 37.58
N ARG A 30 64.00 18.46 37.00
CA ARG A 30 64.18 19.29 35.82
C ARG A 30 63.82 20.74 36.12
N GLN A 31 64.52 21.66 35.44
CA GLN A 31 64.35 23.09 35.57
C GLN A 31 63.34 23.56 34.53
N VAL A 32 62.16 23.92 34.99
CA VAL A 32 61.02 24.34 34.18
C VAL A 32 60.77 25.83 34.43
N ASP A 33 60.37 26.56 33.38
CA ASP A 33 59.83 27.90 33.55
C ASP A 33 58.41 27.80 34.14
N VAL A 34 58.32 28.18 35.42
CA VAL A 34 57.08 28.13 36.19
C VAL A 34 56.03 29.06 35.61
N ALA A 35 56.42 30.22 35.06
CA ALA A 35 55.47 31.18 34.49
C ALA A 35 54.79 30.60 33.24
N ALA A 36 55.59 30.05 32.32
CA ALA A 36 55.09 29.42 31.10
C ALA A 36 54.21 28.18 31.39
N ALA A 37 54.61 27.35 32.38
CA ALA A 37 53.80 26.19 32.78
C ALA A 37 52.44 26.59 33.38
N PHE A 38 52.38 27.66 34.18
CA PHE A 38 51.12 28.16 34.73
C PHE A 38 50.23 28.81 33.68
N GLU A 39 50.79 29.49 32.70
CA GLU A 39 50.05 30.08 31.58
C GLU A 39 49.28 29.00 30.79
N ILE A 40 49.97 27.90 30.43
CA ILE A 40 49.33 26.75 29.76
C ILE A 40 48.27 26.10 30.65
N LEU A 41 48.52 25.97 31.96
CA LEU A 41 47.56 25.39 32.91
C LEU A 41 46.29 26.26 33.06
N ASP A 42 46.44 27.58 33.07
CA ASP A 42 45.30 28.50 33.15
C ASP A 42 44.49 28.46 31.85
N GLU A 43 45.14 28.37 30.69
CA GLU A 43 44.45 28.23 29.41
C GLU A 43 43.68 26.90 29.28
N ILE A 44 44.26 25.80 29.78
CA ILE A 44 43.57 24.50 29.92
C ILE A 44 42.34 24.66 30.81
N ARG A 45 42.49 25.34 31.94
CA ARG A 45 41.42 25.52 32.94
C ARG A 45 40.26 26.34 32.39
N ASP A 46 40.55 27.33 31.56
CA ASP A 46 39.54 28.20 30.95
C ASP A 46 38.83 27.52 29.77
N THR A 47 39.55 26.70 29.00
CA THR A 47 39.03 26.05 27.77
C THR A 47 38.35 24.71 28.04
N PHE A 48 38.79 23.96 29.05
CA PHE A 48 38.25 22.61 29.34
C PHE A 48 36.75 22.56 29.65
N PRO A 49 36.17 23.48 30.45
CA PRO A 49 34.75 23.44 30.76
C PRO A 49 33.85 23.57 29.53
N SER A 50 34.21 24.43 28.57
CA SER A 50 33.43 24.68 27.35
C SER A 50 33.52 23.50 26.38
N GLU A 51 34.72 22.97 26.12
CA GLU A 51 34.92 21.77 25.29
C GLU A 51 34.19 20.54 25.87
N PHE A 52 34.28 20.33 27.18
CA PHE A 52 33.60 19.23 27.84
C PHE A 52 32.07 19.38 27.83
N SER A 53 31.57 20.62 27.91
CA SER A 53 30.14 20.91 27.72
C SER A 53 29.69 20.61 26.29
N GLN A 54 30.47 21.05 25.30
CA GLN A 54 30.20 20.81 23.88
C GLN A 54 30.20 19.31 23.55
N ALA A 55 31.19 18.56 24.03
CA ALA A 55 31.25 17.11 23.83
C ALA A 55 30.02 16.41 24.40
N ARG A 56 29.58 16.76 25.62
CA ARG A 56 28.35 16.21 26.21
C ARG A 56 27.09 16.62 25.45
N GLN A 57 27.06 17.83 24.91
CA GLN A 57 25.95 18.29 24.09
C GLN A 57 25.87 17.48 22.80
N ILE A 58 26.98 17.29 22.08
CA ILE A 58 27.03 16.47 20.86
C ILE A 58 26.54 15.05 21.13
N VAL A 59 26.96 14.43 22.24
CA VAL A 59 26.50 13.08 22.61
C VAL A 59 24.99 13.05 22.84
N ARG A 60 24.43 14.05 23.54
CA ARG A 60 22.98 14.14 23.77
C ARG A 60 22.19 14.39 22.49
N GLU A 61 22.65 15.30 21.65
CA GLU A 61 22.03 15.60 20.36
C GLU A 61 22.04 14.38 19.44
N ARG A 62 23.14 13.62 19.42
CA ARG A 62 23.22 12.37 18.66
C ARG A 62 22.19 11.35 19.14
N GLN A 63 22.02 11.20 20.46
CA GLN A 63 21.02 10.28 20.99
C GLN A 63 19.60 10.71 20.61
N CYS A 64 19.27 11.99 20.77
CA CYS A 64 17.98 12.54 20.38
C CYS A 64 17.69 12.33 18.89
N LEU A 65 18.69 12.57 18.03
CA LEU A 65 18.57 12.37 16.59
C LEU A 65 18.30 10.90 16.23
N LEU A 66 18.95 9.97 16.92
CA LEU A 66 18.71 8.53 16.72
C LEU A 66 17.30 8.14 17.15
N ASP A 67 16.85 8.63 18.31
CA ASP A 67 15.51 8.34 18.83
C ASP A 67 14.43 8.92 17.90
N ASP A 68 14.62 10.15 17.40
CA ASP A 68 13.72 10.79 16.44
C ASP A 68 13.69 10.04 15.10
N ALA A 69 14.85 9.61 14.59
CA ALA A 69 14.93 8.83 13.37
C ALA A 69 14.26 7.45 13.50
N GLU A 70 14.39 6.80 14.67
CA GLU A 70 13.71 5.53 14.96
C GLU A 70 12.19 5.73 15.04
N ALA A 71 11.73 6.78 15.72
CA ALA A 71 10.31 7.11 15.79
C ALA A 71 9.72 7.39 14.40
N GLU A 72 10.42 8.15 13.57
CA GLU A 72 9.96 8.48 12.22
C GLU A 72 9.97 7.25 11.29
N ALA A 73 10.99 6.40 11.38
CA ALA A 73 11.02 5.14 10.65
C ALA A 73 9.85 4.22 11.03
N ASN A 74 9.53 4.14 12.32
CA ASN A 74 8.39 3.36 12.80
C ASN A 74 7.05 3.90 12.27
N ARG A 75 6.86 5.24 12.28
CA ARG A 75 5.67 5.87 11.67
C ARG A 75 5.55 5.57 10.19
N MET A 76 6.65 5.69 9.44
CA MET A 76 6.67 5.40 8.00
C MET A 76 6.28 3.95 7.71
N ILE A 77 6.77 3.00 8.52
CA ILE A 77 6.39 1.58 8.39
C ILE A 77 4.91 1.37 8.69
N GLU A 78 4.37 2.03 9.71
CA GLU A 78 2.96 1.93 10.09
C GLU A 78 2.05 2.49 9.00
N ASP A 79 2.37 3.67 8.45
CA ASP A 79 1.65 4.28 7.34
C ASP A 79 1.68 3.39 6.09
N ALA A 80 2.85 2.85 5.73
CA ALA A 80 2.98 1.94 4.60
C ALA A 80 2.15 0.66 4.79
N ARG A 81 2.10 0.10 6.00
CA ARG A 81 1.25 -1.06 6.32
C ARG A 81 -0.22 -0.71 6.22
N SER A 82 -0.64 0.44 6.73
CA SER A 82 -2.03 0.90 6.61
C SER A 82 -2.45 1.05 5.16
N GLN A 83 -1.62 1.71 4.33
CA GLN A 83 -1.89 1.87 2.90
C GLN A 83 -1.97 0.52 2.18
N ALA A 84 -1.06 -0.41 2.49
CA ALA A 84 -1.09 -1.76 1.91
C ALA A 84 -2.39 -2.50 2.27
N MET A 85 -2.88 -2.38 3.50
CA MET A 85 -4.16 -2.96 3.91
C MET A 85 -5.34 -2.34 3.16
N THR A 86 -5.37 -1.01 3.00
CA THR A 86 -6.41 -0.32 2.22
C THR A 86 -6.42 -0.80 0.77
N ILE A 87 -5.26 -0.84 0.11
CA ILE A 87 -5.14 -1.29 -1.29
C ILE A 87 -5.59 -2.75 -1.42
N ALA A 88 -5.15 -3.64 -0.51
CA ALA A 88 -5.56 -5.04 -0.55
C ALA A 88 -7.09 -5.19 -0.37
N SER A 89 -7.68 -4.40 0.53
CA SER A 89 -9.14 -4.37 0.72
C SER A 89 -9.86 -3.87 -0.54
N GLU A 90 -9.37 -2.80 -1.17
CA GLU A 90 -9.95 -2.27 -2.41
C GLU A 90 -9.85 -3.29 -3.56
N GLN A 91 -8.70 -3.94 -3.71
CA GLN A 91 -8.50 -4.99 -4.71
C GLN A 91 -9.44 -6.17 -4.51
N GLU A 92 -9.66 -6.59 -3.25
CA GLU A 92 -10.60 -7.66 -2.93
C GLU A 92 -12.05 -7.26 -3.24
N ILE A 93 -12.44 -6.03 -2.91
CA ILE A 93 -13.77 -5.49 -3.26
C ILE A 93 -13.95 -5.47 -4.78
N VAL A 94 -12.96 -5.02 -5.54
CA VAL A 94 -13.00 -5.01 -7.01
C VAL A 94 -13.13 -6.42 -7.56
N ARG A 95 -12.35 -7.38 -7.03
CA ARG A 95 -12.38 -8.79 -7.44
C ARG A 95 -13.76 -9.41 -7.20
N ILE A 96 -14.35 -9.19 -6.02
CA ILE A 96 -15.70 -9.67 -5.68
C ILE A 96 -16.74 -9.02 -6.60
N SER A 97 -16.63 -7.72 -6.82
CA SER A 97 -17.57 -6.97 -7.68
C SER A 97 -17.53 -7.49 -9.13
N GLN A 98 -16.33 -7.78 -9.66
CA GLN A 98 -16.19 -8.35 -10.99
C GLN A 98 -16.81 -9.76 -11.07
N GLN A 99 -16.56 -10.59 -10.06
CA GLN A 99 -17.16 -11.93 -9.99
C GLN A 99 -18.69 -11.87 -9.94
N GLN A 100 -19.27 -10.94 -9.17
CA GLN A 100 -20.71 -10.72 -9.12
C GLN A 100 -21.24 -10.23 -10.48
N ALA A 101 -20.55 -9.29 -11.12
CA ALA A 101 -20.94 -8.79 -12.44
C ALA A 101 -20.95 -9.92 -13.49
N ASP A 102 -19.91 -10.75 -13.50
CA ASP A 102 -19.83 -11.91 -14.41
C ASP A 102 -20.96 -12.91 -14.15
N GLN A 103 -21.29 -13.16 -12.88
CA GLN A 103 -22.39 -14.02 -12.50
C GLN A 103 -23.76 -13.46 -12.96
N VAL A 104 -24.00 -12.17 -12.75
CA VAL A 104 -25.22 -11.49 -13.24
C VAL A 104 -25.34 -11.60 -14.76
N LEU A 105 -24.23 -11.45 -15.50
CA LEU A 105 -24.23 -11.60 -16.96
C LEU A 105 -24.55 -13.03 -17.41
N VAL A 106 -24.04 -14.04 -16.70
CA VAL A 106 -24.35 -15.44 -16.97
C VAL A 106 -25.84 -15.71 -16.70
N GLU A 107 -26.35 -15.30 -15.55
CA GLU A 107 -27.76 -15.46 -15.17
C GLU A 107 -28.70 -14.73 -16.15
N ALA A 108 -28.35 -13.51 -16.56
CA ALA A 108 -29.13 -12.75 -17.54
C ALA A 108 -29.19 -13.45 -18.90
N ARG A 109 -28.07 -13.99 -19.39
CA ARG A 109 -28.02 -14.75 -20.66
C ARG A 109 -28.82 -16.04 -20.59
N GLU A 110 -28.80 -16.71 -19.44
CA GLU A 110 -29.57 -17.93 -19.24
C GLU A 110 -31.07 -17.62 -19.20
N LEU A 111 -31.47 -16.58 -18.47
CA LEU A 111 -32.85 -16.09 -18.43
C LEU A 111 -33.34 -15.66 -19.82
N GLU A 112 -32.49 -14.97 -20.61
CA GLU A 112 -32.80 -14.60 -22.00
C GLU A 112 -33.12 -15.84 -22.84
N ARG A 113 -32.27 -16.87 -22.78
CA ARG A 113 -32.49 -18.13 -23.52
C ARG A 113 -33.76 -18.82 -23.10
N GLN A 114 -34.01 -18.94 -21.79
CA GLN A 114 -35.23 -19.54 -21.26
C GLN A 114 -36.47 -18.76 -21.69
N THR A 115 -36.41 -17.43 -21.68
CA THR A 115 -37.51 -16.56 -22.11
C THR A 115 -37.77 -16.73 -23.61
N ARG A 116 -36.73 -16.79 -24.45
CA ARG A 116 -36.89 -17.04 -25.89
C ARG A 116 -37.50 -18.41 -26.15
N ALA A 117 -36.98 -19.47 -25.53
CA ALA A 117 -37.52 -20.81 -25.69
C ALA A 117 -38.98 -20.89 -25.25
N GLY A 118 -39.33 -20.32 -24.09
CA GLY A 118 -40.71 -20.27 -23.62
C GLY A 118 -41.64 -19.46 -24.54
N ALA A 119 -41.15 -18.40 -25.18
CA ALA A 119 -41.91 -17.63 -26.16
C ALA A 119 -42.12 -18.40 -27.47
N GLU A 120 -41.13 -19.16 -27.92
CA GLU A 120 -41.23 -20.06 -29.08
C GLU A 120 -42.23 -21.19 -28.81
N ASP A 121 -42.13 -21.86 -27.66
CA ASP A 121 -43.06 -22.91 -27.23
C ASP A 121 -44.51 -22.39 -27.14
N TYR A 122 -44.70 -21.19 -26.57
CA TYR A 122 -46.01 -20.55 -26.50
C TYR A 122 -46.56 -20.21 -27.89
N ALA A 123 -45.71 -19.71 -28.80
CA ALA A 123 -46.13 -19.42 -30.16
C ALA A 123 -46.58 -20.68 -30.89
N ASP A 124 -45.83 -21.78 -30.77
CA ASP A 124 -46.17 -23.08 -31.35
C ASP A 124 -47.48 -23.64 -30.78
N GLU A 125 -47.72 -23.52 -29.47
CA GLU A 125 -48.98 -23.93 -28.86
C GLU A 125 -50.17 -23.13 -29.44
N VAL A 126 -50.03 -21.80 -29.53
CA VAL A 126 -51.06 -20.92 -30.10
C VAL A 126 -51.31 -21.27 -31.57
N PHE A 127 -50.27 -21.44 -32.38
CA PHE A 127 -50.42 -21.80 -33.79
C PHE A 127 -51.04 -23.19 -33.95
N GLY A 128 -50.68 -24.16 -33.11
CA GLY A 128 -51.29 -25.48 -33.09
C GLY A 128 -52.78 -25.44 -32.75
N HIS A 129 -53.20 -24.56 -31.83
CA HIS A 129 -54.61 -24.33 -31.54
C HIS A 129 -55.37 -23.70 -32.71
N VAL A 130 -54.76 -22.73 -33.39
CA VAL A 130 -55.33 -22.10 -34.58
C VAL A 130 -55.47 -23.11 -35.71
N GLU A 131 -54.45 -23.93 -35.96
CA GLU A 131 -54.47 -24.98 -36.99
C GLU A 131 -55.62 -25.97 -36.76
N LYS A 132 -55.74 -26.53 -35.54
CA LYS A 132 -56.85 -27.44 -35.18
C LYS A 132 -58.22 -26.81 -35.38
N SER A 133 -58.34 -25.53 -35.02
CA SER A 133 -59.59 -24.78 -35.18
C SER A 133 -59.95 -24.60 -36.66
N LEU A 134 -58.97 -24.23 -37.48
CA LEU A 134 -59.14 -24.09 -38.93
C LEU A 134 -59.47 -25.42 -39.61
N ASP A 135 -58.82 -26.53 -39.23
CA ASP A 135 -59.11 -27.86 -39.80
C ASP A 135 -60.54 -28.31 -39.45
N THR A 136 -60.98 -28.06 -38.22
CA THR A 136 -62.38 -28.30 -37.81
C THR A 136 -63.36 -27.49 -38.67
N LEU A 137 -63.09 -26.20 -38.89
CA LEU A 137 -63.92 -25.34 -39.74
C LEU A 137 -63.93 -25.82 -41.20
N LEU A 138 -62.78 -26.15 -41.77
CA LEU A 138 -62.64 -26.69 -43.13
C LEU A 138 -63.42 -27.99 -43.30
N ASN A 139 -63.31 -28.91 -42.33
CA ASN A 139 -64.05 -30.17 -42.34
C ASN A 139 -65.57 -29.94 -42.27
N ASN A 140 -66.03 -28.96 -41.49
CA ASN A 140 -67.44 -28.57 -41.44
C ASN A 140 -67.93 -27.99 -42.78
N VAL A 141 -67.13 -27.13 -43.44
CA VAL A 141 -67.46 -26.58 -44.77
C VAL A 141 -67.52 -27.69 -45.83
N ARG A 142 -66.55 -28.61 -45.84
CA ARG A 142 -66.56 -29.77 -46.76
C ARG A 142 -67.81 -30.61 -46.57
N ARG A 143 -68.17 -30.95 -45.33
CA ARG A 143 -69.41 -31.68 -45.00
C ARG A 143 -70.66 -30.94 -45.49
N CYS A 144 -70.74 -29.63 -45.34
CA CYS A 144 -71.86 -28.83 -45.83
C CYS A 144 -71.95 -28.87 -47.36
N ARG A 145 -70.82 -28.75 -48.06
CA ARG A 145 -70.77 -28.84 -49.53
C ARG A 145 -71.19 -30.22 -50.03
N ASP A 146 -70.71 -31.28 -49.40
CA ASP A 146 -71.06 -32.65 -49.78
C ASP A 146 -72.55 -32.93 -49.56
N ARG A 147 -73.15 -32.40 -48.49
CA ARG A 147 -74.61 -32.45 -48.26
C ARG A 147 -75.40 -31.72 -49.34
N LEU A 148 -74.96 -30.53 -49.77
CA LEU A 148 -75.62 -29.78 -50.85
C LEU A 148 -75.55 -30.55 -52.18
N ASN A 149 -74.39 -31.12 -52.51
CA ASN A 149 -74.21 -31.93 -53.71
C ASN A 149 -75.05 -33.23 -53.68
N ALA A 150 -75.13 -33.89 -52.52
CA ALA A 150 -75.98 -35.08 -52.36
C ALA A 150 -77.47 -34.75 -52.52
N ASN A 151 -77.92 -33.63 -51.96
CA ASN A 151 -79.30 -33.15 -52.13
C ASN A 151 -79.61 -32.74 -53.58
N SER A 152 -78.65 -32.11 -54.29
CA SER A 152 -78.86 -31.78 -55.71
C SER A 152 -78.95 -33.02 -56.61
N LEU A 153 -78.22 -34.09 -56.28
CA LEU A 153 -78.31 -35.38 -56.97
C LEU A 153 -79.61 -36.15 -56.65
N ALA A 154 -80.16 -35.99 -55.44
CA ALA A 154 -81.42 -36.60 -55.03
C ALA A 154 -82.66 -35.87 -55.60
N SER A 155 -82.58 -34.56 -55.84
CA SER A 155 -83.67 -33.75 -56.41
C SER A 155 -83.75 -33.82 -57.94
N GLY A 156 -82.78 -34.45 -58.61
CA GLY A 156 -82.68 -34.56 -60.07
C GLY A 156 -83.13 -35.90 -60.67
N ARG A 157 -83.76 -36.79 -59.88
CA ARG A 157 -84.43 -38.02 -60.35
C ARG A 157 -85.92 -37.91 -60.12
#